data_AF-A0A1M3PQB2-F1
#
_entry.id   AF-A0A1M3PQB2-F1
#
_cell.length_a   1.000
_cell.length_b   1.000
_cell.length_c   1.000
_cell.angle_alpha   90.00
_cell.angle_beta   90.00
_cell.angle_gamma   90.00
#
_symmetry.space_group_name_H-M   'P 1'
#
loop_
_entity.id
_entity.type
_entity.pdbx_description
1 polymer ?
#
loop_
_entity_poly.entity_id
_entity_poly.type
_entity_poly.pdbx_seq_one_letter_code
_entity_poly.pdbx_strand_id
1 'polypeptide(L)'
;MPISAAMRSFSGKAAGMADQIAADTPTGQQLVDSIHELAAATGKTPVEIARHLSAYPHNWLRQLAAAAAPRPETIERVNALLAGAGLSRAPRITRRIVGHRGAAAGTHSRPPIVRRAVRPPDPADPRPPAFSRDPCVRCGARGDLGCAHQQPFIEEAMPPAIMQEGKHHGR
;
A
#
# COMPACT_ATOMS: atom_id res chain seq x y z
N MET A 1 37.71 -51.92 -27.06
CA MET A 1 36.51 -51.16 -27.49
C MET A 1 36.61 -49.76 -26.91
N PRO A 2 37.14 -48.75 -27.63
CA PRO A 2 37.22 -47.38 -27.12
C PRO A 2 35.88 -46.66 -27.29
N ILE A 3 35.31 -46.15 -26.19
CA ILE A 3 34.13 -45.29 -26.20
C ILE A 3 34.61 -43.87 -26.48
N SER A 4 34.52 -43.47 -27.75
CA SER A 4 34.88 -42.13 -28.21
C SER A 4 33.97 -41.07 -27.57
N ALA A 5 34.60 -40.21 -26.78
CA ALA A 5 34.04 -38.99 -26.23
C ALA A 5 33.70 -38.01 -27.37
N ALA A 6 32.41 -37.70 -27.52
CA ALA A 6 31.93 -36.60 -28.34
C ALA A 6 31.29 -35.54 -27.43
N MET A 7 32.13 -34.72 -26.79
CA MET A 7 31.69 -33.46 -26.19
C MET A 7 31.39 -32.48 -27.32
N ARG A 8 30.11 -32.32 -27.67
CA ARG A 8 29.65 -31.26 -28.58
C ARG A 8 29.42 -29.98 -27.77
N SER A 9 30.21 -28.96 -28.10
CA SER A 9 30.09 -27.58 -27.61
C SER A 9 28.74 -26.97 -27.99
N PHE A 10 27.80 -26.91 -27.04
CA PHE A 10 26.59 -26.09 -27.11
C PHE A 10 26.85 -24.77 -26.36
N SER A 11 27.42 -23.76 -27.02
CA SER A 11 27.71 -22.46 -26.37
C SER A 11 27.24 -21.22 -27.14
N GLY A 12 26.34 -21.38 -28.14
CA GLY A 12 25.96 -20.25 -29.02
C GLY A 12 24.46 -19.95 -29.18
N LYS A 13 23.53 -20.72 -28.59
CA LYS A 13 22.09 -20.67 -28.96
C LYS A 13 21.13 -20.22 -27.84
N ALA A 14 21.64 -19.58 -26.79
CA ALA A 14 20.79 -19.13 -25.66
C ALA A 14 20.14 -17.75 -25.90
N ALA A 15 20.76 -16.85 -26.67
CA ALA A 15 20.28 -15.47 -26.81
C ALA A 15 19.06 -15.32 -27.72
N GLY A 16 18.88 -16.18 -28.74
CA GLY A 16 17.75 -16.11 -29.67
C GLY A 16 16.48 -16.86 -29.24
N MET A 17 16.55 -17.73 -28.23
CA MET A 17 15.38 -18.48 -27.74
C MET A 17 14.53 -17.69 -26.75
N ALA A 18 15.13 -16.73 -26.04
CA ALA A 18 14.43 -15.91 -25.05
C ALA A 18 13.37 -14.98 -25.68
N ASP A 19 13.63 -14.44 -26.88
CA ASP A 19 12.68 -13.57 -27.58
C ASP A 19 11.46 -14.33 -28.13
N GLN A 20 11.63 -15.60 -28.49
CA GLN A 20 10.54 -16.41 -29.02
C GLN A 20 9.63 -16.99 -27.93
N ILE A 21 10.16 -17.22 -26.72
CA ILE A 21 9.37 -17.64 -25.55
C ILE A 21 8.51 -16.47 -25.02
N ALA A 22 8.94 -15.22 -25.22
CA ALA A 22 8.20 -14.04 -24.79
C ALA A 22 6.87 -13.86 -25.55
N ALA A 23 6.79 -14.31 -26.81
CA ALA A 23 5.60 -14.17 -27.65
C ALA A 23 4.43 -15.08 -27.20
N ASP A 24 4.72 -16.21 -26.56
CA ASP A 24 3.73 -17.21 -26.13
C ASP A 24 3.38 -17.13 -24.63
N THR A 25 3.91 -16.15 -23.91
CA THR A 25 3.62 -16.02 -22.48
C THR A 25 2.23 -15.41 -22.29
N PRO A 26 1.29 -16.11 -21.61
CA PRO A 26 -0.05 -15.58 -21.39
C PRO A 26 0.02 -14.31 -20.55
N THR A 27 -0.69 -13.29 -21.00
CA THR A 27 -0.88 -12.06 -20.23
C THR A 27 -1.67 -12.35 -18.95
N GLY A 28 -1.53 -11.49 -17.96
CA GLY A 28 -2.26 -11.65 -16.71
C GLY A 28 -3.78 -11.59 -16.88
N GLN A 29 -4.30 -10.82 -17.84
CA GLN A 29 -5.72 -10.80 -18.17
C GLN A 29 -6.20 -12.16 -18.72
N GLN A 30 -5.46 -12.77 -19.66
CA GLN A 30 -5.81 -14.10 -20.19
C GLN A 30 -5.90 -15.17 -19.09
N LEU A 31 -4.99 -15.13 -18.11
CA LEU A 31 -5.04 -16.04 -16.97
C LEU A 31 -6.27 -15.83 -16.08
N VAL A 32 -6.68 -14.57 -15.89
CA VAL A 32 -7.91 -14.24 -15.15
C VAL A 32 -9.13 -14.75 -15.91
N ASP A 33 -9.19 -14.56 -17.23
CA ASP A 33 -10.28 -15.05 -18.07
C ASP A 33 -10.41 -16.58 -17.97
N SER A 34 -9.29 -17.32 -18.00
CA SER A 34 -9.30 -18.78 -17.78
C SER A 34 -9.82 -19.17 -16.39
N ILE A 35 -9.52 -18.38 -15.35
CA ILE A 35 -10.08 -18.60 -13.99
C ILE A 35 -11.60 -18.37 -13.98
N HIS A 36 -12.10 -17.36 -14.71
CA HIS A 36 -13.53 -17.09 -14.85
C HIS A 36 -14.25 -18.22 -15.57
N GLU A 37 -13.67 -18.77 -16.63
CA GLU A 37 -14.21 -19.93 -17.36
C GLU A 37 -14.28 -21.17 -16.45
N LEU A 38 -13.20 -21.46 -15.69
CA LEU A 38 -13.20 -22.56 -14.73
C LEU A 38 -14.26 -22.36 -13.63
N ALA A 39 -14.42 -21.12 -13.15
CA ALA A 39 -15.43 -20.77 -12.15
C ALA A 39 -16.85 -21.03 -12.68
N ALA A 40 -17.13 -20.60 -13.92
CA ALA A 40 -18.41 -20.85 -14.58
C ALA A 40 -18.67 -22.36 -14.77
N ALA A 41 -17.67 -23.12 -15.24
CA ALA A 41 -17.77 -24.57 -15.44
C ALA A 41 -18.02 -25.34 -14.13
N THR A 42 -17.51 -24.84 -13.00
CA THR A 42 -17.65 -25.49 -11.69
C THR A 42 -18.80 -24.95 -10.83
N GLY A 43 -19.54 -23.95 -11.32
CA GLY A 43 -20.59 -23.27 -10.55
C GLY A 43 -20.08 -22.52 -9.32
N LYS A 44 -18.81 -22.11 -9.33
CA LYS A 44 -18.16 -21.36 -8.24
C LYS A 44 -17.91 -19.92 -8.65
N THR A 45 -17.65 -19.07 -7.69
CA THR A 45 -17.18 -17.70 -7.98
C THR A 45 -15.68 -17.70 -8.30
N PRO A 46 -15.18 -16.80 -9.16
CA PRO A 46 -13.74 -16.65 -9.43
C PRO A 46 -12.91 -16.43 -8.16
N VAL A 47 -13.50 -15.74 -7.18
CA VAL A 47 -12.89 -15.48 -5.87
C VAL A 47 -12.69 -16.79 -5.10
N GLU A 48 -13.66 -17.71 -5.10
CA GLU A 48 -13.53 -19.01 -4.44
C GLU A 48 -12.43 -19.87 -5.07
N ILE A 49 -12.32 -19.85 -6.40
CA ILE A 49 -11.23 -20.50 -7.12
C ILE A 49 -9.88 -19.88 -6.73
N ALA A 50 -9.78 -18.54 -6.74
CA ALA A 50 -8.56 -17.82 -6.40
C ALA A 50 -8.12 -17.97 -4.93
N ARG A 51 -9.01 -18.35 -4.00
CA ARG A 51 -8.66 -18.64 -2.59
C ARG A 51 -7.69 -19.81 -2.43
N HIS A 52 -7.59 -20.69 -3.43
CA HIS A 52 -6.58 -21.76 -3.46
C HIS A 52 -5.19 -21.22 -3.80
N LEU A 53 -5.12 -20.09 -4.50
CA LEU A 53 -3.88 -19.47 -4.98
C LEU A 53 -3.36 -18.37 -4.03
N SER A 54 -4.24 -17.62 -3.37
CA SER A 54 -3.84 -16.48 -2.57
C SER A 54 -4.68 -16.32 -1.31
N ALA A 55 -4.05 -15.77 -0.26
CA ALA A 55 -4.75 -15.35 0.95
C ALA A 55 -5.67 -14.13 0.72
N TYR A 56 -5.37 -13.32 -0.30
CA TYR A 56 -6.11 -12.10 -0.64
C TYR A 56 -6.61 -12.15 -2.09
N PRO A 57 -7.62 -13.00 -2.39
CA PRO A 57 -8.01 -13.35 -3.75
C PRO A 57 -8.45 -12.13 -4.58
N HIS A 58 -9.20 -11.18 -4.01
CA HIS A 58 -9.64 -9.99 -4.74
C HIS A 58 -8.48 -9.11 -5.22
N ASN A 59 -7.55 -8.78 -4.32
CA ASN A 59 -6.41 -7.94 -4.69
C ASN A 59 -5.46 -8.69 -5.62
N TRP A 60 -5.30 -10.00 -5.41
CA TRP A 60 -4.47 -10.85 -6.26
C TRP A 60 -5.01 -10.95 -7.68
N LEU A 61 -6.33 -11.16 -7.88
CA LEU A 61 -6.95 -11.16 -9.21
C LEU A 61 -6.78 -9.81 -9.91
N ARG A 62 -6.98 -8.69 -9.20
CA ARG A 62 -6.75 -7.35 -9.76
C ARG A 62 -5.30 -7.12 -10.17
N GLN A 63 -4.34 -7.54 -9.35
CA GLN A 63 -2.92 -7.45 -9.66
C GLN A 63 -2.53 -8.34 -10.84
N LEU A 64 -3.11 -9.54 -10.90
CA LEU A 64 -2.88 -10.47 -12.01
C LEU A 64 -3.43 -9.88 -13.31
N ALA A 65 -4.67 -9.39 -13.34
CA ALA A 65 -5.25 -8.75 -14.51
C ALA A 65 -4.41 -7.60 -15.07
N ALA A 66 -3.81 -6.79 -14.18
CA ALA A 66 -2.95 -5.67 -14.56
C ALA A 66 -1.53 -6.07 -15.01
N ALA A 67 -1.12 -7.32 -14.84
CA ALA A 67 0.23 -7.77 -15.15
C ALA A 67 0.37 -8.06 -16.66
N ALA A 68 1.15 -7.25 -17.36
CA ALA A 68 1.49 -7.49 -18.76
C ALA A 68 2.30 -8.80 -18.93
N ALA A 69 3.21 -9.08 -18.01
CA ALA A 69 4.02 -10.31 -17.96
C ALA A 69 3.97 -10.91 -16.55
N PRO A 70 3.05 -11.85 -16.28
CA PRO A 70 3.00 -12.55 -15.00
C PRO A 70 4.28 -13.33 -14.73
N ARG A 71 4.60 -13.54 -13.45
CA ARG A 71 5.77 -14.35 -13.08
C ARG A 71 5.57 -15.80 -13.53
N PRO A 72 6.61 -16.52 -14.00
CA PRO A 72 6.51 -17.91 -14.43
C PRO A 72 5.88 -18.82 -13.36
N GLU A 73 6.23 -18.65 -12.09
CA GLU A 73 5.66 -19.46 -11.00
C GLU A 73 4.16 -19.19 -10.79
N THR A 74 3.69 -18.01 -11.16
CA THR A 74 2.25 -17.69 -11.14
C THR A 74 1.52 -18.41 -12.25
N ILE A 75 2.10 -18.41 -13.46
CA ILE A 75 1.56 -19.11 -14.63
C ILE A 75 1.45 -20.61 -14.34
N GLU A 76 2.52 -21.23 -13.83
CA GLU A 76 2.54 -22.66 -13.47
C GLU A 76 1.46 -23.02 -12.44
N ARG A 77 1.28 -22.19 -11.40
CA ARG A 77 0.27 -22.43 -10.36
C ARG A 77 -1.16 -22.29 -10.89
N VAL A 78 -1.41 -21.34 -11.80
CA VAL A 78 -2.71 -21.21 -12.46
C VAL A 78 -2.96 -22.40 -13.38
N ASN A 79 -1.96 -22.81 -14.18
CA ASN A 79 -2.08 -23.98 -15.05
C ASN A 79 -2.32 -25.26 -14.26
N ALA A 80 -1.64 -25.45 -13.11
CA ALA A 80 -1.91 -26.57 -12.22
C ALA A 80 -3.36 -26.58 -11.70
N LEU A 81 -3.89 -25.40 -11.36
CA LEU A 81 -5.29 -25.26 -10.95
C LEU A 81 -6.27 -25.62 -12.08
N LEU A 82 -6.01 -25.13 -13.29
CA LEU A 82 -6.82 -25.41 -14.49
C LEU A 82 -6.80 -26.89 -14.87
N ALA A 83 -5.66 -27.57 -14.68
CA ALA A 83 -5.51 -29.00 -14.88
C ALA A 83 -6.25 -29.85 -13.82
N GLY A 84 -6.92 -29.22 -12.85
CA GLY A 84 -7.59 -29.92 -11.77
C GLY A 84 -6.64 -30.53 -10.74
N ALA A 85 -5.34 -30.20 -10.79
CA ALA A 85 -4.42 -30.59 -9.74
C ALA A 85 -4.89 -29.90 -8.45
N GLY A 86 -5.29 -30.71 -7.47
CA GLY A 86 -5.74 -30.22 -6.18
C GLY A 86 -4.65 -29.35 -5.57
N LEU A 87 -4.78 -28.03 -5.68
CA LEU A 87 -3.83 -27.13 -5.06
C LEU A 87 -4.00 -27.27 -3.55
N SER A 88 -3.01 -27.93 -2.94
CA SER A 88 -2.84 -27.89 -1.49
C SER A 88 -2.93 -26.43 -1.08
N ARG A 89 -3.94 -26.13 -0.25
CA ARG A 89 -4.33 -24.77 0.13
C ARG A 89 -3.06 -23.99 0.41
N ALA A 90 -2.84 -22.88 -0.33
CA ALA A 90 -1.62 -22.09 -0.22
C ALA A 90 -1.23 -22.01 1.26
N PRO A 91 0.00 -22.43 1.63
CA PRO A 91 0.37 -22.56 3.02
C PRO A 91 -0.06 -21.26 3.65
N ARG A 92 -0.99 -21.34 4.62
CA ARG A 92 -1.25 -20.17 5.45
C ARG A 92 0.15 -19.86 5.93
N ILE A 93 0.71 -18.73 5.47
CA ILE A 93 1.77 -18.08 6.18
C ILE A 93 1.05 -17.74 7.46
N THR A 94 0.96 -18.73 8.36
CA THR A 94 0.95 -18.51 9.76
C THR A 94 2.16 -17.62 9.84
N ARG A 95 1.89 -16.32 9.99
CA ARG A 95 2.79 -15.50 10.74
C ARG A 95 2.92 -16.32 12.02
N ARG A 96 3.89 -17.23 12.07
CA ARG A 96 4.90 -17.21 13.10
C ARG A 96 5.27 -15.73 13.13
N ILE A 97 4.46 -14.99 13.88
CA ILE A 97 4.93 -14.20 14.98
C ILE A 97 5.90 -15.14 15.68
N VAL A 98 7.09 -15.31 15.08
CA VAL A 98 8.28 -15.63 15.82
C VAL A 98 8.27 -14.47 16.77
N GLY A 99 7.82 -14.74 17.99
CA GLY A 99 8.00 -13.80 19.05
C GLY A 99 9.47 -13.49 19.02
N HIS A 100 9.82 -12.29 18.56
CA HIS A 100 10.96 -11.58 19.09
C HIS A 100 10.64 -11.19 20.56
N ARG A 101 10.20 -12.19 21.35
CA ARG A 101 10.21 -12.25 22.81
C ARG A 101 11.29 -13.26 23.13
N GLY A 102 12.52 -12.80 23.03
CA GLY A 102 13.72 -13.61 23.21
C GLY A 102 14.95 -12.72 23.15
N ALA A 103 15.10 -11.88 24.18
CA ALA A 103 16.39 -11.53 24.77
C ALA A 103 17.55 -11.25 23.81
N ALA A 104 17.51 -10.11 23.13
CA ALA A 104 18.74 -9.35 22.89
C ALA A 104 18.63 -8.08 23.71
N ALA A 105 19.48 -7.97 24.71
CA ALA A 105 19.77 -6.77 25.49
C ALA A 105 20.37 -5.68 24.58
N GLY A 106 19.54 -5.14 23.70
CA GLY A 106 19.80 -3.97 22.89
C GLY A 106 18.59 -3.07 23.03
N THR A 107 18.68 -2.15 23.97
CA THR A 107 17.69 -1.12 24.30
C THR A 107 17.46 -0.17 23.14
N HIS A 108 16.90 -0.65 22.04
CA HIS A 108 16.12 0.21 21.15
C HIS A 108 14.75 0.37 21.79
N SER A 109 14.76 1.02 22.96
CA SER A 109 13.68 1.88 23.38
C SER A 109 13.29 2.65 22.12
N ARG A 110 12.17 2.29 21.52
CA ARG A 110 11.47 3.21 20.62
C ARG A 110 11.47 4.50 21.42
N PRO A 111 12.21 5.54 20.99
CA PRO A 111 12.35 6.72 21.83
C PRO A 111 10.92 7.11 22.18
N PRO A 112 10.62 7.42 23.46
CA PRO A 112 9.31 7.98 23.77
C PRO A 112 9.06 9.03 22.70
N ILE A 113 7.85 9.06 22.13
CA ILE A 113 7.48 10.15 21.24
C ILE A 113 7.62 11.40 22.12
N VAL A 114 8.81 11.98 22.13
CA VAL A 114 9.10 13.27 22.69
C VAL A 114 8.26 14.11 21.78
N ARG A 115 7.07 14.49 22.25
CA ARG A 115 6.28 15.53 21.64
C ARG A 115 7.28 16.67 21.51
N ARG A 116 7.81 16.85 20.30
CA ARG A 116 8.81 17.87 20.02
C ARG A 116 8.18 19.13 20.57
N ALA A 117 8.74 19.68 21.65
CA ALA A 117 8.18 20.84 22.30
C ALA A 117 7.86 21.83 21.18
N VAL A 118 6.59 22.24 21.10
CA VAL A 118 6.14 23.17 20.08
C VAL A 118 7.13 24.32 20.11
N ARG A 119 7.93 24.47 19.06
CA ARG A 119 8.92 25.53 19.00
C ARG A 119 8.13 26.82 19.19
N PRO A 120 8.46 27.69 20.16
CA PRO A 120 7.82 28.98 20.27
C PRO A 120 7.86 29.65 18.89
N PRO A 121 6.75 30.27 18.44
CA PRO A 121 6.75 30.97 17.16
C PRO A 121 7.91 31.96 17.12
N ASP A 122 8.64 31.97 16.01
CA ASP A 122 9.72 32.92 15.79
C ASP A 122 9.11 34.33 15.74
N PRO A 123 9.50 35.27 16.62
CA PRO A 123 8.94 36.62 16.61
C PRO A 123 9.24 37.39 15.32
N ALA A 124 10.21 36.93 14.51
CA ALA A 124 10.51 37.51 13.20
C ALA A 124 9.65 36.91 12.06
N ASP A 125 8.89 35.84 12.31
CA ASP A 125 8.01 35.25 11.30
C ASP A 125 6.65 35.98 11.31
N PRO A 126 6.30 36.74 10.25
CA PRO A 126 5.02 37.46 10.20
C PRO A 126 3.83 36.52 10.00
N ARG A 127 4.07 35.22 9.78
CA ARG A 127 3.00 34.25 9.54
C ARG A 127 2.33 33.85 10.86
N PRO A 128 1.00 33.69 10.85
CA PRO A 128 0.28 33.25 12.04
C PRO A 128 0.66 31.81 12.42
N PRO A 129 0.67 31.48 13.73
CA PRO A 129 0.91 30.12 14.18
C PRO A 129 -0.12 29.16 13.59
N ALA A 130 0.34 28.01 13.12
CA ALA A 130 -0.53 27.00 12.55
C ALA A 130 -1.40 26.32 13.63
N PHE A 131 -2.72 26.29 13.40
CA PHE A 131 -3.68 25.64 14.31
C PHE A 131 -3.85 24.13 14.06
N SER A 132 -3.62 23.66 12.83
CA SER A 132 -3.68 22.23 12.46
C SER A 132 -2.59 21.89 11.46
N ARG A 133 -2.13 20.63 11.48
CA ARG A 133 -1.16 20.07 10.52
C ARG A 133 -1.79 19.70 9.17
N ASP A 134 -3.11 19.71 9.09
CA ASP A 134 -3.83 19.42 7.85
C ASP A 134 -3.64 20.57 6.84
N PRO A 135 -3.54 20.26 5.53
CA PRO A 135 -3.46 21.28 4.51
C PRO A 135 -4.73 22.15 4.51
N CYS A 136 -4.56 23.46 4.30
CA CYS A 136 -5.68 24.38 4.25
C CYS A 136 -6.65 24.01 3.12
N VAL A 137 -7.94 23.84 3.44
CA VAL A 137 -8.97 23.51 2.45
C VAL A 137 -9.19 24.60 1.39
N ARG A 138 -8.86 25.86 1.69
CA ARG A 138 -9.03 26.98 0.75
C ARG A 138 -7.84 27.17 -0.19
N CYS A 139 -6.61 27.06 0.31
CA CYS A 139 -5.41 27.39 -0.48
C CYS A 139 -4.39 26.26 -0.60
N GLY A 140 -4.61 25.10 0.03
CA GLY A 140 -3.70 23.95 -0.04
C GLY A 140 -2.37 24.13 0.71
N ALA A 141 -2.16 25.26 1.40
CA ALA A 141 -0.96 25.51 2.18
C ALA A 141 -0.76 24.41 3.23
N ARG A 142 0.47 23.89 3.37
CA ARG A 142 0.79 22.84 4.34
C ARG A 142 0.54 23.36 5.76
N GLY A 143 -0.13 22.54 6.57
CA GLY A 143 -0.54 22.93 7.93
C GLY A 143 0.62 23.11 8.92
N ASP A 144 1.88 22.84 8.55
CA ASP A 144 3.04 23.18 9.37
C ASP A 144 3.51 24.63 9.19
N LEU A 145 3.09 25.32 8.13
CA LEU A 145 3.51 26.69 7.82
C LEU A 145 2.52 27.77 8.28
N GLY A 146 1.28 27.38 8.56
CA GLY A 146 0.19 28.32 8.82
C GLY A 146 -0.21 29.09 7.56
N CYS A 147 -1.47 29.52 7.49
CA CYS A 147 -1.92 30.43 6.43
C CYS A 147 -3.03 31.34 6.98
N ALA A 148 -3.26 32.47 6.30
CA ALA A 148 -4.30 33.42 6.71
C ALA A 148 -5.71 32.78 6.80
N HIS A 149 -5.98 31.75 6.01
CA HIS A 149 -7.27 31.03 6.03
C HIS A 149 -7.41 30.04 7.20
N GLN A 150 -6.33 29.71 7.91
CA GLN A 150 -6.35 28.87 9.11
C GLN A 150 -6.58 29.69 10.39
N GLN A 151 -6.74 31.01 10.28
CA GLN A 151 -7.23 31.82 11.39
C GLN A 151 -8.60 31.25 11.81
N PRO A 152 -8.83 30.90 13.09
CA PRO A 152 -10.20 30.87 13.58
C PRO A 152 -10.80 32.23 13.25
N PHE A 153 -12.07 32.28 12.83
CA PHE A 153 -12.79 33.54 12.78
C PHE A 153 -12.54 34.19 14.13
N ILE A 154 -11.73 35.26 14.16
CA ILE A 154 -11.71 36.13 15.31
C ILE A 154 -13.15 36.58 15.35
N GLU A 155 -13.96 35.98 16.24
CA GLU A 155 -15.15 36.61 16.74
C GLU A 155 -14.66 38.00 17.10
N GLU A 156 -14.98 38.97 16.23
CA GLU A 156 -14.72 40.38 16.47
C GLU A 156 -15.13 40.59 17.92
N ALA A 157 -14.14 40.95 18.73
CA ALA A 157 -14.32 41.15 20.15
C ALA A 157 -15.64 41.89 20.33
N MET A 158 -16.65 41.20 20.89
CA MET A 158 -17.87 41.87 21.31
C MET A 158 -17.37 43.05 22.14
N PRO A 159 -17.63 44.30 21.72
CA PRO A 159 -17.18 45.44 22.50
C PRO A 159 -17.71 45.22 23.92
N PRO A 160 -16.89 45.45 24.97
CA PRO A 160 -17.36 45.28 26.33
C PRO A 160 -18.65 46.07 26.46
N ALA A 161 -19.71 45.42 26.92
CA ALA A 161 -20.99 46.06 27.18
C ALA A 161 -20.69 47.33 27.97
N ILE A 162 -20.89 48.49 27.33
CA ILE A 162 -20.73 49.78 27.98
C ILE A 162 -21.78 49.80 29.09
N MET A 163 -21.35 49.49 30.31
CA MET A 163 -22.15 49.77 31.50
C MET A 163 -22.33 51.28 31.53
N GLN A 164 -23.50 51.74 31.08
CA GLN A 164 -23.92 53.10 31.34
C GLN A 164 -24.14 53.22 32.85
N GLU A 165 -23.13 53.75 33.54
CA GLU A 165 -23.29 54.28 34.88
C GLU A 165 -24.30 55.42 34.83
N GLY A 166 -25.56 55.10 35.13
CA GLY A 166 -26.64 56.04 35.33
C GLY A 166 -26.30 56.98 36.49
N LYS A 167 -25.72 58.11 36.14
CA LYS A 167 -25.39 59.25 37.00
C LYS A 167 -26.67 59.82 37.62
N HIS A 168 -26.81 59.66 38.93
CA HIS A 168 -27.80 60.34 39.79
C HIS A 168 -27.81 61.87 39.58
N HIS A 169 -28.98 62.45 39.33
CA HIS A 169 -29.41 63.79 39.80
C HIS A 169 -30.86 63.56 40.29
N GLY A 170 -31.25 63.76 41.54
CA GLY A 170 -30.94 64.88 42.41
C GLY A 170 -32.07 65.90 42.31
N ARG A 171 -33.20 65.66 42.98
CA ARG A 171 -34.06 66.65 43.64
C ARG A 171 -35.09 65.97 44.53
#